data_AF-A0A1U9VM81-F1
#
_entry.id   AF-A0A1U9VM81-F1
#
_cell.length_a   1.000
_cell.length_b   1.000
_cell.length_c   1.000
_cell.angle_alpha   90.00
_cell.angle_beta   90.00
_cell.angle_gamma   90.00
#
_symmetry.space_group_name_H-M   'P 1'
#
loop_
_entity.id
_entity.type
_entity.pdbx_description
1 polymer ?
#
loop_
_entity_poly.entity_id
_entity_poly.type
_entity_poly.pdbx_seq_one_letter_code
_entity_poly.pdbx_strand_id
1 'polypeptide(L)'
;MKELRRENAHYRTKAKEQEEAAQKALKDAEETTTKAKADADSRIIRAELKAAALKAGMIDLDGLKLADLSKVTLKDDGTLEGADALMEGLKKDKPYLFGQAATTSHPGKAPDPNPPTPKKATEMSADEYAAAKAAALNGGK
;
A
#
# COMPACT_ATOMS: atom_id res chain seq x y z
N MET A 1 -52.24 32.24 -46.74
CA MET A 1 -52.66 31.61 -45.45
C MET A 1 -52.20 30.16 -45.27
N LYS A 2 -52.40 29.24 -46.24
CA LYS A 2 -52.02 27.82 -46.07
C LYS A 2 -50.50 27.58 -46.04
N GLU A 3 -49.72 28.30 -46.86
CA GLU A 3 -48.26 28.17 -46.92
C GLU A 3 -47.57 28.64 -45.64
N LEU A 4 -47.97 29.81 -45.12
CA LEU A 4 -47.47 30.35 -43.87
C LEU A 4 -47.67 29.38 -42.68
N ARG A 5 -48.75 28.59 -42.65
CA ARG A 5 -48.95 27.57 -41.60
C ARG A 5 -47.98 26.39 -41.73
N ARG A 6 -47.64 25.97 -42.96
CA ARG A 6 -46.68 24.87 -43.20
C ARG A 6 -45.27 25.29 -42.81
N GLU A 7 -44.90 26.50 -43.19
CA GLU A 7 -43.61 27.09 -42.84
C GLU A 7 -43.44 27.22 -41.32
N ASN A 8 -44.43 27.78 -40.62
CA ASN A 8 -44.43 27.84 -39.15
C ASN A 8 -44.42 26.46 -38.50
N ALA A 9 -45.14 25.47 -39.05
CA ALA A 9 -45.11 24.10 -38.54
C ALA A 9 -43.72 23.48 -38.66
N HIS A 10 -43.07 23.66 -39.81
CA HIS A 10 -41.70 23.19 -40.05
C HIS A 10 -40.69 23.86 -39.12
N TYR A 11 -40.78 25.18 -38.90
CA TYR A 11 -39.90 25.87 -37.94
C TYR A 11 -40.10 25.38 -36.50
N ARG A 12 -41.33 25.09 -36.08
CA ARG A 12 -41.60 24.52 -34.76
C ARG A 12 -41.02 23.12 -34.61
N THR A 13 -41.11 22.28 -35.65
CA THR A 13 -40.50 20.95 -35.61
C THR A 13 -38.98 21.04 -35.55
N LYS A 14 -38.37 21.89 -36.38
CA LYS A 14 -36.91 22.11 -36.33
C LYS A 14 -36.45 22.66 -34.98
N ALA A 15 -37.17 23.60 -34.39
CA ALA A 15 -36.85 24.13 -33.06
C ALA A 15 -36.91 23.03 -32.00
N LYS A 16 -37.94 22.17 -32.02
CA LYS A 16 -38.06 21.02 -31.11
C LYS A 16 -36.93 20.01 -31.31
N GLU A 17 -36.61 19.66 -32.55
CA GLU A 17 -35.50 18.74 -32.85
C GLU A 17 -34.15 19.29 -32.36
N GLN A 18 -33.91 20.59 -32.51
CA GLN A 18 -32.71 21.25 -32.00
C GLN A 18 -32.68 21.31 -30.47
N GLU A 19 -33.81 21.60 -29.82
CA GLU A 19 -33.91 21.57 -28.36
C GLU A 19 -33.69 20.15 -27.80
N GLU A 20 -34.28 19.13 -28.42
CA GLU A 20 -34.09 17.73 -28.03
C GLU A 20 -32.64 17.27 -28.26
N ALA A 21 -32.02 17.66 -29.39
CA ALA A 21 -30.62 17.38 -29.66
C ALA A 21 -29.70 18.07 -28.65
N ALA A 22 -29.97 19.35 -28.32
CA ALA A 22 -29.21 20.09 -27.32
C ALA A 22 -29.38 19.51 -25.92
N GLN A 23 -30.60 19.15 -25.51
CA GLN A 23 -30.86 18.52 -24.22
C GLN A 23 -30.19 17.14 -24.11
N LYS A 24 -30.21 16.36 -25.19
CA LYS A 24 -29.53 15.07 -25.21
C LYS A 24 -28.01 15.24 -25.12
N ALA A 25 -27.45 16.17 -25.89
CA ALA A 25 -26.01 16.47 -25.82
C ALA A 25 -25.59 16.97 -24.43
N LEU A 26 -26.42 17.79 -23.76
CA LEU A 26 -26.16 18.23 -22.39
C LEU A 26 -26.19 17.07 -21.41
N LYS A 27 -27.19 16.19 -21.48
CA LYS A 27 -27.27 15.00 -20.61
C LYS A 27 -26.08 14.05 -20.84
N ASP A 28 -25.72 13.80 -22.09
CA ASP A 28 -24.58 12.95 -22.44
C ASP A 28 -23.26 13.58 -21.94
N ALA A 29 -23.12 14.91 -22.05
CA ALA A 29 -21.96 15.64 -21.53
C ALA A 29 -21.90 15.62 -19.99
N GLU A 30 -23.02 15.81 -19.30
CA GLU A 30 -23.10 15.72 -17.84
C GLU A 30 -22.80 14.31 -17.35
N GLU A 31 -23.35 13.28 -18.01
CA GLU A 31 -23.11 11.88 -17.66
C GLU A 31 -21.64 11.48 -17.89
N THR A 32 -21.05 11.89 -19.00
CA THR A 32 -19.61 11.63 -19.26
C THR A 32 -18.72 12.39 -18.28
N THR A 33 -19.04 13.64 -17.96
CA THR A 33 -18.26 14.44 -17.00
C THR A 33 -18.36 13.87 -15.58
N THR A 34 -19.56 13.50 -15.14
CA THR A 34 -19.78 12.91 -13.81
C THR A 34 -19.09 11.55 -13.67
N LYS A 35 -19.17 10.69 -14.70
CA LYS A 35 -18.43 9.41 -14.73
C LYS A 35 -16.93 9.62 -14.71
N ALA A 36 -16.40 10.51 -15.55
CA ALA A 36 -14.97 10.80 -15.62
C ALA A 36 -14.46 11.37 -14.28
N LYS A 37 -15.24 12.23 -13.63
CA LYS A 37 -14.92 12.79 -12.31
C LYS A 37 -14.91 11.70 -11.24
N ALA A 38 -15.96 10.87 -11.17
CA ALA A 38 -16.03 9.76 -10.22
C ALA A 38 -14.87 8.76 -10.40
N ASP A 39 -14.51 8.45 -11.66
CA ASP A 39 -13.38 7.58 -11.97
C ASP A 39 -12.05 8.20 -11.54
N ALA A 40 -11.84 9.50 -11.80
CA ALA A 40 -10.64 10.22 -11.36
C ALA A 40 -10.53 10.27 -9.85
N ASP A 41 -11.61 10.65 -9.16
CA ASP A 41 -11.68 10.73 -7.69
C ASP A 41 -11.39 9.35 -7.09
N SER A 42 -11.98 8.28 -7.63
CA SER A 42 -11.72 6.90 -7.16
C SER A 42 -10.26 6.49 -7.31
N ARG A 43 -9.57 6.94 -8.37
CA ARG A 43 -8.14 6.65 -8.61
C ARG A 43 -7.27 7.43 -7.64
N ILE A 44 -7.59 8.71 -7.41
CA ILE A 44 -6.87 9.56 -6.45
C ILE A 44 -7.01 8.97 -5.05
N ILE A 45 -8.23 8.65 -4.61
CA ILE A 45 -8.46 8.04 -3.29
C ILE A 45 -7.66 6.75 -3.13
N ARG A 46 -7.65 5.87 -4.13
CA ARG A 46 -6.85 4.62 -4.07
C ARG A 46 -5.35 4.90 -4.03
N ALA A 47 -4.86 5.88 -4.78
CA ALA A 47 -3.44 6.21 -4.83
C ALA A 47 -2.96 6.80 -3.50
N GLU A 48 -3.69 7.78 -2.98
CA GLU A 48 -3.39 8.42 -1.70
C GLU A 48 -3.51 7.46 -0.52
N LEU A 49 -4.54 6.59 -0.52
CA LEU A 49 -4.69 5.59 0.53
C LEU A 49 -3.52 4.60 0.53
N LYS A 50 -3.07 4.18 -0.66
CA LYS A 50 -1.86 3.34 -0.79
C LYS A 50 -0.62 4.08 -0.34
N ALA A 51 -0.46 5.36 -0.69
CA ALA A 51 0.66 6.17 -0.25
C ALA A 51 0.70 6.31 1.28
N ALA A 52 -0.45 6.58 1.91
CA ALA A 52 -0.60 6.61 3.36
C ALA A 52 -0.30 5.25 4.00
N ALA A 53 -0.76 4.15 3.40
CA ALA A 53 -0.49 2.79 3.88
C ALA A 53 1.01 2.46 3.84
N LEU A 54 1.67 2.76 2.72
CA LEU A 54 3.12 2.56 2.55
C LEU A 54 3.91 3.42 3.54
N LYS A 55 3.54 4.70 3.69
CA LYS A 55 4.13 5.61 4.69
C LYS A 55 3.96 5.08 6.11
N ALA A 56 2.82 4.45 6.40
CA ALA A 56 2.55 3.83 7.68
C ALA A 56 3.27 2.48 7.88
N GLY A 57 3.93 1.93 6.85
CA GLY A 57 4.64 0.65 6.91
C GLY A 57 3.77 -0.57 6.63
N MET A 58 2.61 -0.42 5.97
CA MET A 58 1.76 -1.54 5.60
C MET A 58 2.48 -2.46 4.60
N ILE A 59 2.60 -3.74 4.96
CA ILE A 59 3.18 -4.80 4.12
C ILE A 59 2.12 -5.35 3.18
N ASP A 60 0.92 -5.61 3.71
CA ASP A 60 -0.18 -6.17 2.93
C ASP A 60 -1.20 -5.08 2.56
N LEU A 61 -1.01 -4.51 1.36
CA LEU A 61 -1.88 -3.47 0.82
C LEU A 61 -3.32 -3.95 0.53
N ASP A 62 -3.54 -5.26 0.39
CA ASP A 62 -4.90 -5.78 0.23
C ASP A 62 -5.73 -5.64 1.52
N GLY A 63 -5.07 -5.46 2.66
CA GLY A 63 -5.70 -5.11 3.94
C GLY A 63 -6.52 -3.82 3.89
N LEU A 64 -6.26 -2.92 2.94
CA LEU A 64 -7.06 -1.70 2.73
C LEU A 64 -8.51 -1.99 2.32
N LYS A 65 -8.80 -3.18 1.77
CA LYS A 65 -10.18 -3.62 1.47
C LYS A 65 -11.00 -3.84 2.74
N LEU A 66 -10.33 -4.04 3.87
CA LEU A 66 -10.95 -4.24 5.18
C LEU A 66 -11.07 -2.93 5.98
N ALA A 67 -10.55 -1.83 5.43
CA ALA A 67 -10.54 -0.54 6.10
C ALA A 67 -11.90 0.16 5.99
N ASP A 68 -12.33 0.80 7.08
CA ASP A 68 -13.53 1.63 7.10
C ASP A 68 -13.24 2.99 6.44
N LEU A 69 -13.57 3.10 5.16
CA LEU A 69 -13.38 4.32 4.37
C LEU A 69 -14.40 5.41 4.68
N SER A 70 -15.43 5.16 5.49
CA SER A 70 -16.47 6.15 5.79
C SER A 70 -15.96 7.38 6.54
N LYS A 71 -14.77 7.30 7.14
CA LYS A 71 -14.11 8.39 7.86
C LYS A 71 -13.03 9.10 7.03
N VAL A 72 -12.78 8.63 5.81
CA VAL A 72 -11.76 9.19 4.91
C VAL A 72 -12.44 10.08 3.89
N THR A 73 -12.03 11.34 3.83
CA THR A 73 -12.60 12.32 2.89
C THR A 73 -11.51 12.85 1.96
N LEU A 74 -11.80 12.90 0.66
CA LEU A 74 -10.93 13.54 -0.32
C LEU A 74 -11.11 15.05 -0.24
N LYS A 75 -10.01 15.78 -0.03
CA LYS A 75 -9.97 17.25 -0.07
C LYS A 75 -9.78 17.74 -1.50
N ASP A 76 -10.09 19.03 -1.72
CA ASP A 76 -9.95 19.70 -3.01
C ASP A 76 -8.50 19.74 -3.52
N ASP A 77 -7.52 19.60 -2.64
CA ASP A 77 -6.09 19.51 -2.97
C ASP A 77 -5.63 18.10 -3.40
N GLY A 78 -6.55 17.13 -3.41
CA GLY A 78 -6.28 15.74 -3.73
C GLY A 78 -5.75 14.92 -2.55
N THR A 79 -5.64 15.47 -1.34
CA THR A 79 -5.21 14.74 -0.14
C THR A 79 -6.38 14.05 0.56
N LEU A 80 -6.09 12.98 1.31
CA LEU A 80 -7.08 12.28 2.13
C LEU A 80 -7.02 12.72 3.59
N GLU A 81 -8.09 13.35 4.06
CA GLU A 81 -8.28 13.61 5.48
C GLU A 81 -8.63 12.33 6.23
N GLY A 82 -8.02 12.12 7.40
CA GLY A 82 -8.29 10.96 8.25
C GLY A 82 -7.57 9.67 7.85
N ALA A 83 -6.79 9.67 6.75
CA ALA A 83 -6.03 8.50 6.32
C ALA A 83 -4.98 8.07 7.36
N ASP A 84 -4.25 9.00 7.96
CA ASP A 84 -3.25 8.70 9.00
C ASP A 84 -3.90 8.05 10.23
N ALA A 85 -5.01 8.62 10.72
CA ALA A 85 -5.77 8.09 11.85
C ALA A 85 -6.35 6.69 11.56
N LEU A 86 -6.79 6.45 10.31
CA LEU A 86 -7.24 5.14 9.86
C LEU A 86 -6.10 4.11 9.91
N MET A 87 -4.89 4.47 9.44
CA MET A 87 -3.74 3.57 9.48
C MET A 87 -3.30 3.26 10.92
N GLU A 88 -3.37 4.23 11.83
CA GLU A 88 -3.10 4.00 13.25
C GLU A 88 -4.12 3.07 13.91
N GLY A 89 -5.40 3.19 13.56
CA GLY A 89 -6.44 2.25 13.98
C GLY A 89 -6.17 0.83 13.46
N LEU A 90 -5.84 0.71 12.18
CA LEU A 90 -5.52 -0.57 11.56
C LEU A 90 -4.28 -1.24 12.17
N LYS A 91 -3.27 -0.46 12.61
CA LYS A 91 -2.12 -0.99 13.33
C LYS A 91 -2.51 -1.67 14.66
N LYS A 92 -3.49 -1.11 15.36
CA LYS A 92 -3.99 -1.65 16.64
C LYS A 92 -4.86 -2.89 16.43
N ASP A 93 -5.78 -2.81 15.48
CA ASP A 93 -6.75 -3.87 15.23
C ASP A 93 -6.16 -5.06 14.45
N LYS A 94 -5.21 -4.78 13.55
CA LYS A 94 -4.67 -5.72 12.56
C LYS A 94 -3.16 -5.52 12.37
N PRO A 95 -2.35 -5.75 13.43
CA PRO A 95 -0.91 -5.51 13.39
C PRO A 95 -0.18 -6.32 12.30
N TYR A 96 -0.71 -7.49 11.94
CA TYR A 96 -0.19 -8.35 10.87
C TYR A 96 -0.12 -7.67 9.49
N LEU A 97 -0.85 -6.56 9.29
CA LEU A 97 -0.81 -5.78 8.04
C LEU A 97 0.43 -4.86 7.94
N PHE A 98 1.12 -4.51 9.04
CA PHE A 98 2.17 -3.46 9.07
C PHE A 98 3.58 -3.95 9.47
N GLY A 99 3.74 -5.21 9.83
CA GLY A 99 5.00 -5.66 10.42
C GLY A 99 4.88 -7.02 11.07
N GLN A 100 6.01 -7.74 11.09
CA GLN A 100 6.15 -9.17 11.38
C GLN A 100 5.08 -9.71 12.33
N ALA A 101 4.15 -10.51 11.79
CA ALA A 101 3.44 -11.50 12.60
C ALA A 101 4.50 -12.16 13.47
N ALA A 102 4.33 -12.13 14.81
CA ALA A 102 5.32 -12.67 15.73
C ALA A 102 5.66 -14.11 15.29
N THR A 103 6.74 -14.26 14.53
CA THR A 103 7.19 -15.57 14.08
C THR A 103 7.85 -16.16 15.30
N THR A 104 7.29 -17.25 15.81
CA THR A 104 7.84 -17.98 16.95
C THR A 104 9.24 -18.53 16.70
N SER A 105 9.73 -18.47 15.46
CA SER A 105 11.09 -18.80 15.06
C SER A 105 11.97 -17.56 14.96
N HIS A 106 12.72 -17.27 16.02
CA HIS A 106 13.96 -16.50 15.93
C HIS A 106 15.09 -17.45 15.49
N PRO A 107 15.70 -17.31 14.31
CA PRO A 107 17.04 -17.85 14.11
C PRO A 107 17.99 -16.88 14.83
N GLY A 108 18.06 -17.00 16.16
CA GLY A 108 19.08 -16.31 16.94
C GLY A 108 20.45 -16.64 16.35
N LYS A 109 21.34 -15.65 16.28
CA LYS A 109 22.74 -15.86 15.91
C LYS A 109 23.28 -17.01 16.76
N ALA A 110 23.87 -18.01 16.12
CA ALA A 110 24.51 -19.13 16.83
C ALA A 110 25.48 -18.56 17.89
N PRO A 111 25.54 -19.15 19.10
CA PRO A 111 26.52 -18.73 20.10
C PRO A 111 27.91 -18.72 19.49
N ASP A 112 28.69 -17.68 19.79
CA ASP A 112 30.08 -17.65 19.34
C ASP A 112 30.81 -18.91 19.86
N PRO A 113 31.70 -19.54 19.06
CA PRO A 113 32.42 -20.73 19.50
C PRO A 113 33.16 -20.44 20.81
N ASN A 114 32.93 -21.27 21.83
CA ASN A 114 33.66 -21.12 23.09
C ASN A 114 35.16 -21.22 22.81
N PRO A 115 35.98 -20.23 23.23
CA PRO A 115 37.41 -20.31 23.06
C PRO A 115 37.95 -21.55 23.81
N PRO A 116 38.96 -22.26 23.27
CA PRO A 116 39.51 -23.44 23.91
C PRO A 116 40.06 -23.08 25.28
N THR A 117 39.49 -23.64 26.33
CA THR A 117 40.00 -23.48 27.70
C THR A 117 41.33 -24.22 27.84
N PRO A 118 42.38 -23.61 28.40
CA PRO A 118 43.66 -24.28 28.59
C PRO A 118 43.50 -25.44 29.59
N LYS A 119 43.64 -26.67 29.09
CA LYS A 119 43.69 -27.89 29.93
C LYS A 119 45.08 -28.04 30.53
N LYS A 120 45.18 -28.66 31.71
CA LYS A 120 46.49 -28.99 32.30
C LYS A 120 47.16 -30.11 31.51
N ALA A 121 48.50 -30.13 31.48
CA ALA A 121 49.27 -31.18 30.80
C ALA A 121 48.93 -32.60 31.30
N THR A 122 48.49 -32.73 32.55
CA THR A 122 48.05 -34.00 33.17
C THR A 122 46.70 -34.50 32.66
N GLU A 123 45.94 -33.66 31.96
CA GLU A 123 44.59 -33.93 31.46
C GLU A 123 44.55 -34.10 29.94
N MET A 124 45.70 -34.01 29.27
CA MET A 124 45.84 -34.23 27.83
C MET A 124 46.32 -35.66 27.56
N SER A 125 45.83 -36.26 26.47
CA SER A 125 46.47 -37.46 25.93
C SER A 125 47.86 -37.12 25.38
N ALA A 126 48.73 -38.12 25.22
CA ALA A 126 50.09 -37.90 24.70
C ALA A 126 50.10 -37.20 23.33
N ASP A 127 49.13 -37.54 22.48
CA ASP A 127 48.99 -36.97 21.14
C ASP A 127 48.50 -35.51 21.18
N GLU A 128 47.55 -35.20 22.07
CA GLU A 128 47.06 -33.84 22.28
C GLU A 128 48.13 -32.94 22.89
N TYR A 129 48.93 -33.45 23.82
CA TYR A 129 50.04 -32.72 24.42
C TYR A 129 51.15 -32.43 23.40
N ALA A 130 51.48 -33.39 22.53
CA ALA A 130 52.46 -33.20 21.47
C ALA A 130 52.01 -32.11 20.48
N ALA A 131 50.74 -32.11 20.09
CA ALA A 131 50.15 -31.09 19.22
C ALA A 131 50.13 -29.69 19.89
N ALA A 132 49.74 -29.61 21.16
CA ALA A 132 49.73 -28.35 21.91
C ALA A 132 51.15 -27.78 22.12
N LYS A 133 52.12 -28.64 22.41
CA LYS A 133 53.54 -28.26 22.54
C LYS A 133 54.10 -27.76 21.21
N ALA A 134 53.80 -28.43 20.10
CA ALA A 134 54.23 -28.01 18.76
C ALA A 134 53.60 -26.66 18.36
N ALA A 135 52.32 -26.44 18.68
CA ALA A 135 51.65 -25.17 18.44
C ALA A 135 52.26 -24.02 19.27
N ALA A 136 52.62 -24.28 20.54
CA ALA A 136 53.28 -23.28 21.39
C ALA A 136 54.70 -22.91 20.90
N LEU A 137 55.42 -23.87 20.32
CA LEU A 137 56.75 -23.64 19.73
C LEU A 137 56.69 -22.88 18.39
N ASN A 138 55.64 -23.10 17.59
CA ASN A 138 55.48 -22.47 16.27
C ASN A 138 54.76 -21.10 16.32
N GLY A 139 53.94 -20.82 17.33
CA GLY A 139 53.21 -19.55 17.49
C GLY A 139 54.00 -18.43 18.19
N GLY A 140 55.29 -18.64 18.46
CA GLY A 140 56.17 -17.70 19.18
C GLY A 140 57.11 -16.86 18.31
N LYS A 141 56.67 -16.46 17.10
CA LYS A 141 57.35 -15.45 16.27
C LYS A 141 56.44 -14.27 15.97
#